data_AF-A0A3C0B6M0-F1
#
_entry.id   AF-A0A3C0B6M0-F1
#
_cell.length_a   1.000
_cell.length_b   1.000
_cell.length_c   1.000
_cell.angle_alpha   90.00
_cell.angle_beta   90.00
_cell.angle_gamma   90.00
#
_symmetry.space_group_name_H-M   'P 1'
#
loop_
_entity.id
_entity.type
_entity.pdbx_description
1 polymer ?
#
loop_
_entity_poly.entity_id
_entity_poly.type
_entity_poly.pdbx_seq_one_letter_code
_entity_poly.pdbx_strand_id
1 'polypeptide(L)'
;MRSVLLLFMPVFVLLNPFCAALAINSNADSCMDYLRRGDTLNVRICIYARLSVLNRRKVSFETGDTYKVAANYFVEKSNFNKAVLYYDSAYSVAQKLDGPDRERLLAQIRFSHSMLFYRYGEYELALQLCLDAYQYYRLNHDASGIAETANRLGGLYLILGDSIKSASFSREAHQQSLKSRDERIQLTCLNAFG
;
A
#
# COMPACT_ATOMS: atom_id res chain seq x y z
N MET A 1 -14.97 -0.43 45.42
CA MET A 1 -14.64 -1.61 44.59
C MET A 1 -15.20 -1.34 43.18
N ARG A 2 -14.45 -0.70 42.28
CA ARG A 2 -13.66 -1.35 41.19
C ARG A 2 -14.44 -2.50 40.52
N SER A 3 -14.94 -2.28 39.30
CA SER A 3 -14.40 -2.88 38.06
C SER A 3 -15.44 -3.05 36.94
N VAL A 4 -15.27 -2.24 35.89
CA VAL A 4 -15.22 -2.64 34.47
C VAL A 4 -16.42 -3.44 33.92
N LEU A 5 -17.41 -2.70 33.40
CA LEU A 5 -18.44 -3.18 32.47
C LEU A 5 -18.06 -2.87 31.01
N LEU A 6 -16.80 -3.14 30.65
CA LEU A 6 -16.25 -3.00 29.31
C LEU A 6 -15.48 -4.30 29.04
N LEU A 7 -16.01 -5.19 28.19
CA LEU A 7 -15.31 -6.27 27.44
C LEU A 7 -16.29 -7.43 27.12
N PHE A 8 -17.33 -7.20 26.30
CA PHE A 8 -18.11 -8.31 25.72
C PHE A 8 -18.47 -8.06 24.26
N MET A 9 -17.46 -7.77 23.44
CA MET A 9 -17.42 -8.08 22.01
C MET A 9 -15.92 -8.18 21.65
N PRO A 10 -15.39 -9.21 20.95
CA PRO A 10 -16.04 -10.22 20.11
C PRO A 10 -15.39 -11.64 20.19
N VAL A 11 -16.05 -12.63 20.80
CA VAL A 11 -15.65 -14.05 20.63
C VAL A 11 -16.57 -14.76 19.63
N PHE A 12 -17.79 -14.26 19.42
CA PHE A 12 -18.79 -14.91 18.56
C PHE A 12 -18.51 -14.83 17.06
N VAL A 13 -17.71 -13.86 16.59
CA VAL A 13 -17.36 -13.75 15.16
C VAL A 13 -16.30 -14.80 14.76
N LEU A 14 -15.52 -15.31 15.72
CA LEU A 14 -14.50 -16.34 15.49
C LEU A 14 -15.03 -17.78 15.47
N LEU A 15 -16.28 -18.00 15.90
CA LEU A 15 -16.89 -19.33 16.01
C LEU A 15 -17.76 -19.72 14.82
N ASN A 16 -17.92 -18.86 13.80
CA ASN A 16 -18.65 -19.24 12.60
C ASN A 16 -17.67 -19.87 11.58
N PRO A 17 -17.65 -21.21 11.42
CA PRO A 17 -16.73 -21.88 10.51
C PRO A 17 -16.90 -21.45 9.05
N PHE A 18 -18.06 -20.90 8.67
CA PHE A 18 -18.27 -20.30 7.36
C PHE A 18 -17.55 -18.95 7.20
N CYS A 19 -17.51 -18.08 8.22
CA CYS A 19 -16.72 -16.85 8.17
C CYS A 19 -15.22 -17.12 8.21
N ALA A 20 -14.80 -18.13 8.99
CA ALA A 20 -13.41 -18.58 8.99
C ALA A 20 -13.00 -19.17 7.62
N ALA A 21 -13.84 -20.00 7.00
CA ALA A 21 -13.57 -20.59 5.68
C ALA A 21 -13.54 -19.55 4.53
N LEU A 22 -14.42 -18.54 4.55
CA LEU A 22 -14.37 -17.42 3.60
C LEU A 22 -13.14 -16.51 3.82
N ALA A 23 -12.72 -16.31 5.07
CA ALA A 23 -11.54 -15.49 5.41
C ALA A 23 -10.20 -16.21 5.20
N ILE A 24 -10.19 -17.55 5.18
CA ILE A 24 -9.00 -18.37 4.85
C ILE A 24 -8.67 -18.29 3.35
N ASN A 25 -9.65 -17.96 2.50
CA ASN A 25 -9.49 -17.88 1.04
C ASN A 25 -9.44 -16.44 0.49
N SER A 26 -9.56 -15.41 1.33
CA SER A 26 -9.48 -14.02 0.89
C SER A 26 -8.01 -13.61 0.73
N ASN A 27 -7.61 -13.35 -0.51
CA ASN A 27 -6.30 -12.81 -0.85
C ASN A 27 -6.19 -11.33 -0.41
N ALA A 28 -5.00 -10.73 -0.50
CA ALA A 28 -4.83 -9.32 -0.15
C ALA A 28 -5.69 -8.38 -1.02
N ASP A 29 -5.93 -8.76 -2.28
CA ASP A 29 -6.81 -8.04 -3.18
C ASP A 29 -8.25 -7.96 -2.66
N SER A 30 -8.75 -9.04 -2.05
CA SER A 30 -10.06 -9.07 -1.40
C SER A 30 -10.13 -8.09 -0.23
N CYS A 31 -9.08 -8.05 0.61
CA CYS A 31 -9.01 -7.07 1.70
C CYS A 31 -8.96 -5.63 1.18
N MET A 32 -8.20 -5.37 0.10
CA MET A 32 -8.16 -4.06 -0.54
C MET A 32 -9.49 -3.68 -1.18
N ASP A 33 -10.24 -4.65 -1.70
CA ASP A 33 -11.56 -4.41 -2.26
C ASP A 33 -12.58 -3.99 -1.18
N TYR A 34 -12.60 -4.68 -0.05
CA TYR A 34 -13.37 -4.23 1.12
C TYR A 34 -12.97 -2.82 1.56
N LEU A 35 -11.68 -2.48 1.50
CA LEU A 35 -11.18 -1.16 1.87
C LEU A 35 -11.69 -0.08 0.91
N ARG A 36 -11.64 -0.35 -0.41
CA ARG A 36 -12.19 0.55 -1.44
C ARG A 36 -13.69 0.78 -1.28
N ARG A 37 -14.43 -0.24 -0.84
CA ARG A 37 -15.88 -0.15 -0.58
C ARG A 37 -16.20 0.52 0.77
N GLY A 38 -15.21 0.83 1.60
CA GLY A 38 -15.43 1.37 2.95
C GLY A 38 -15.98 0.36 3.96
N ASP A 39 -15.93 -0.94 3.65
CA ASP A 39 -16.40 -2.02 4.52
C ASP A 39 -15.38 -2.30 5.63
N THR A 40 -15.39 -1.43 6.63
CA THR A 40 -14.36 -1.42 7.68
C THR A 40 -14.40 -2.65 8.59
N LEU A 41 -15.53 -3.36 8.65
CA LEU A 41 -15.67 -4.60 9.42
C LEU A 41 -14.99 -5.75 8.67
N ASN A 42 -15.32 -5.95 7.40
CA ASN A 42 -14.77 -7.05 6.61
C ASN A 42 -13.29 -6.87 6.31
N VAL A 43 -12.79 -5.64 6.08
CA VAL A 43 -11.34 -5.38 6.00
C VAL A 43 -10.62 -5.86 7.25
N ARG A 44 -11.15 -5.48 8.42
CA ARG A 44 -10.52 -5.79 9.69
C ARG A 44 -10.47 -7.31 9.92
N ILE A 45 -11.59 -8.00 9.69
CA ILE A 45 -11.66 -9.46 9.78
C ILE A 45 -10.68 -10.12 8.81
N CYS A 46 -10.65 -9.65 7.55
CA CYS A 46 -9.76 -10.13 6.50
C CYS A 46 -8.28 -10.03 6.90
N ILE A 47 -7.83 -8.86 7.39
CA ILE A 47 -6.45 -8.64 7.83
C ILE A 47 -6.07 -9.58 8.99
N TYR A 48 -6.89 -9.65 10.05
CA TYR A 48 -6.54 -10.47 11.22
C TYR A 48 -6.56 -11.96 10.92
N ALA A 49 -7.51 -12.43 10.11
CA ALA A 49 -7.55 -13.82 9.65
C ALA A 49 -6.28 -14.16 8.86
N ARG A 50 -5.89 -13.33 7.89
CA ARG A 50 -4.66 -13.53 7.12
C ARG A 50 -3.41 -13.53 7.99
N LEU A 51 -3.24 -12.55 8.88
CA LEU A 51 -2.10 -12.50 9.79
C LEU A 51 -2.03 -13.73 10.71
N SER A 52 -3.17 -14.27 11.15
CA SER A 52 -3.21 -15.48 11.98
C SER A 52 -2.68 -16.73 11.25
N VAL A 53 -3.01 -16.87 9.95
CA VAL A 53 -2.55 -17.98 9.10
C VAL A 53 -1.07 -17.79 8.73
N LEU A 54 -0.71 -16.57 8.33
CA LEU A 54 0.63 -16.20 7.87
C LEU A 54 1.67 -16.11 9.00
N ASN A 55 1.25 -16.08 10.27
CA ASN A 55 2.17 -16.15 11.41
C ASN A 55 3.08 -17.40 11.39
N ARG A 56 2.64 -18.48 10.71
CA ARG A 56 3.45 -19.69 10.48
C ARG A 56 4.54 -19.51 9.40
N ARG A 57 4.38 -18.54 8.50
CA ARG A 57 5.29 -18.21 7.39
C ARG A 57 5.72 -16.74 7.50
N LYS A 58 6.48 -16.41 8.54
CA LYS A 58 6.83 -15.02 8.88
C LYS A 58 7.53 -14.23 7.76
N VAL A 59 8.20 -14.91 6.84
CA VAL A 59 8.88 -14.29 5.69
C VAL A 59 8.27 -14.86 4.42
N SER A 60 7.28 -14.15 3.87
CA SER A 60 6.67 -14.45 2.58
C SER A 60 6.14 -13.17 1.95
N PHE A 61 5.96 -13.17 0.63
CA PHE A 61 5.37 -12.05 -0.09
C PHE A 61 4.00 -11.68 0.48
N GLU A 62 3.15 -12.67 0.73
CA GLU A 62 1.80 -12.49 1.26
C GLU A 62 1.79 -11.88 2.66
N THR A 63 2.82 -12.17 3.47
CA THR A 63 2.94 -11.62 4.82
C THR A 63 3.24 -10.13 4.77
N GLY A 64 4.23 -9.72 3.97
CA GLY A 64 4.56 -8.31 3.82
C GLY A 64 3.43 -7.54 3.12
N ASP A 65 2.78 -8.13 2.12
CA ASP A 65 1.63 -7.53 1.46
C ASP A 65 0.43 -7.36 2.41
N THR A 66 0.17 -8.34 3.28
CA THR A 66 -0.88 -8.22 4.31
C THR A 66 -0.57 -7.10 5.31
N TYR A 67 0.70 -6.93 5.71
CA TYR A 67 1.10 -5.79 6.54
C TYR A 67 0.91 -4.45 5.81
N LYS A 68 1.22 -4.37 4.50
CA LYS A 68 0.93 -3.18 3.69
C LYS A 68 -0.57 -2.86 3.66
N VAL A 69 -1.43 -3.87 3.48
CA VAL A 69 -2.89 -3.69 3.53
C VAL A 69 -3.35 -3.21 4.91
N ALA A 70 -2.77 -3.77 5.99
CA ALA A 70 -3.05 -3.32 7.35
C ALA A 70 -2.64 -1.85 7.55
N ALA A 71 -1.48 -1.44 7.03
CA ALA A 71 -1.05 -0.06 7.06
C ALA A 71 -2.06 0.85 6.35
N ASN A 72 -2.46 0.52 5.12
CA ASN A 72 -3.48 1.25 4.37
C ASN A 72 -4.81 1.36 5.13
N TYR A 73 -5.25 0.30 5.81
CA TYR A 73 -6.43 0.36 6.68
C TYR A 73 -6.28 1.39 7.81
N PHE A 74 -5.11 1.46 8.46
CA PHE A 74 -4.87 2.44 9.51
C PHE A 74 -4.70 3.87 8.99
N VAL A 75 -4.22 4.04 7.75
CA VAL A 75 -4.29 5.33 7.06
C VAL A 75 -5.73 5.81 6.95
N GLU A 76 -6.65 4.97 6.44
CA GLU A 76 -8.07 5.33 6.29
C GLU A 76 -8.74 5.63 7.65
N LYS A 77 -8.20 5.06 8.73
CA LYS A 77 -8.61 5.35 10.11
C LYS A 77 -7.90 6.56 10.73
N SER A 78 -7.11 7.30 9.95
CA SER A 78 -6.31 8.44 10.42
C SER A 78 -5.41 8.10 11.60
N ASN A 79 -4.96 6.85 11.70
CA ASN A 79 -4.05 6.38 12.75
C ASN A 79 -2.64 6.27 12.18
N PHE A 80 -1.96 7.41 12.12
CA PHE A 80 -0.61 7.55 11.58
C PHE A 80 0.38 6.56 12.20
N ASN A 81 0.46 6.53 13.54
CA ASN A 81 1.44 5.70 14.26
C ASN A 81 1.30 4.21 13.94
N LYS A 82 0.06 3.70 13.86
CA LYS A 82 -0.16 2.30 13.46
C LYS A 82 0.16 2.08 12.00
N ALA A 83 -0.20 3.02 11.12
CA ALA A 83 0.10 2.90 9.69
C ALA A 83 1.61 2.78 9.45
N VAL A 84 2.43 3.66 10.06
CA VAL A 84 3.90 3.59 9.99
C VAL A 84 4.42 2.25 10.51
N LEU A 85 3.98 1.82 11.69
CA LEU A 85 4.41 0.54 12.27
C LEU A 85 4.12 -0.66 11.36
N TYR A 86 2.98 -0.67 10.67
CA TYR A 86 2.64 -1.72 9.72
C TYR A 86 3.42 -1.60 8.40
N TYR A 87 3.70 -0.39 7.90
CA TYR A 87 4.60 -0.23 6.75
C TYR A 87 6.02 -0.69 7.08
N ASP A 88 6.54 -0.40 8.26
CA ASP A 88 7.86 -0.86 8.71
C ASP A 88 7.91 -2.38 8.84
N SER A 89 6.84 -2.98 9.36
CA SER A 89 6.70 -4.44 9.43
C SER A 89 6.67 -5.07 8.03
N ALA A 90 5.94 -4.47 7.09
CA ALA A 90 5.91 -4.90 5.70
C ALA A 90 7.30 -4.79 5.05
N TYR A 91 7.99 -3.68 5.27
CA TYR A 91 9.32 -3.40 4.73
C TYR A 91 10.35 -4.40 5.26
N SER A 92 10.33 -4.69 6.57
CA SER A 92 11.21 -5.68 7.19
C SER A 92 11.01 -7.09 6.63
N VAL A 93 9.77 -7.46 6.31
CA VAL A 93 9.48 -8.74 5.63
C VAL A 93 10.04 -8.71 4.21
N ALA A 94 9.76 -7.65 3.45
CA ALA A 94 10.20 -7.51 2.08
C ALA A 94 11.73 -7.56 1.95
N GLN A 95 12.48 -6.94 2.87
CA GLN A 95 13.94 -6.98 2.89
C GLN A 95 14.55 -8.38 3.01
N LYS A 96 13.80 -9.35 3.56
CA LYS A 96 14.21 -10.74 3.74
C LYS A 96 13.76 -11.67 2.61
N LEU A 97 13.01 -11.14 1.65
CA LEU A 97 12.71 -11.85 0.40
C LEU A 97 13.89 -11.72 -0.55
N ASP A 98 13.93 -12.57 -1.57
CA ASP A 98 14.93 -12.55 -2.63
C ASP A 98 14.26 -12.44 -4.01
N GLY A 99 15.02 -11.91 -4.98
CA GLY A 99 14.62 -11.83 -6.37
C GLY A 99 13.38 -10.94 -6.63
N PRO A 100 12.68 -11.14 -7.76
CA PRO A 100 11.64 -10.21 -8.24
C PRO A 100 10.52 -9.91 -7.23
N ASP A 101 10.18 -10.87 -6.36
CA ASP A 101 9.18 -10.67 -5.32
C ASP A 101 9.61 -9.64 -4.27
N ARG A 102 10.90 -9.60 -3.95
CA ARG A 102 11.51 -8.60 -3.07
C ARG A 102 11.34 -7.21 -3.68
N GLU A 103 11.83 -7.01 -4.90
CA GLU A 103 11.76 -5.70 -5.56
C GLU A 103 10.30 -5.25 -5.72
N ARG A 104 9.41 -6.16 -6.15
CA ARG A 104 7.98 -5.86 -6.34
C ARG A 104 7.33 -5.41 -5.04
N LEU A 105 7.58 -6.12 -3.95
CA LEU A 105 6.97 -5.78 -2.67
C LEU A 105 7.53 -4.48 -2.09
N LEU A 106 8.85 -4.26 -2.20
CA LEU A 106 9.50 -3.02 -1.79
C LEU A 106 8.93 -1.81 -2.56
N ALA A 107 8.72 -1.94 -3.87
CA ALA A 107 8.12 -0.90 -4.70
C ALA A 107 6.73 -0.49 -4.17
N GLN A 108 5.86 -1.48 -3.96
CA GLN A 108 4.48 -1.24 -3.50
C GLN A 108 4.41 -0.64 -2.09
N ILE A 109 5.27 -1.13 -1.17
CA ILE A 109 5.34 -0.60 0.20
C ILE A 109 5.82 0.84 0.19
N ARG A 110 6.95 1.12 -0.48
CA ARG A 110 7.53 2.46 -0.56
C ARG A 110 6.55 3.45 -1.19
N PHE A 111 5.86 3.05 -2.25
CA PHE A 111 4.85 3.89 -2.88
C PHE A 111 3.69 4.21 -1.93
N SER A 112 3.12 3.19 -1.28
CA SER A 112 2.00 3.37 -0.35
C SER A 112 2.40 4.21 0.87
N HIS A 113 3.63 4.00 1.38
CA HIS A 113 4.19 4.78 2.49
C HIS A 113 4.45 6.23 2.09
N SER A 114 4.89 6.50 0.86
CA SER A 114 5.03 7.87 0.34
C SER A 114 3.70 8.64 0.36
N MET A 115 2.60 7.96 0.02
CA MET A 115 1.26 8.56 0.07
C MET A 115 0.80 8.85 1.50
N LEU A 116 1.24 8.06 2.49
CA LEU A 116 1.00 8.39 3.89
C LEU A 116 1.67 9.72 4.24
N PHE A 117 2.98 9.85 4.05
CA PHE A 117 3.70 11.09 4.37
C PHE A 117 3.18 12.30 3.59
N TYR A 118 2.84 12.13 2.31
CA TYR A 118 2.19 13.17 1.51
C TYR A 118 0.90 13.70 2.16
N ARG A 119 0.02 12.81 2.65
CA ARG A 119 -1.24 13.20 3.31
C ARG A 119 -1.02 13.96 4.62
N TYR A 120 0.11 13.75 5.27
CA TYR A 120 0.47 14.39 6.53
C TYR A 120 1.37 15.62 6.34
N GLY A 121 1.64 16.02 5.08
CA GLY A 121 2.40 17.23 4.75
C GLY A 121 3.93 17.06 4.75
N GLU A 122 4.43 15.84 4.95
CA GLU A 122 5.86 15.51 4.98
C GLU A 122 6.36 15.25 3.55
N TYR A 123 6.41 16.31 2.74
CA TYR A 123 6.61 16.21 1.29
C TYR A 123 8.02 15.74 0.90
N GLU A 124 9.06 16.12 1.63
CA GLU A 124 10.44 15.70 1.38
C GLU A 124 10.62 14.21 1.62
N LEU A 125 10.02 13.68 2.69
CA LEU A 125 10.07 12.25 3.00
C LEU A 125 9.19 11.45 2.04
N ALA A 126 8.03 11.99 1.66
CA ALA A 126 7.21 11.42 0.60
C ALA A 126 7.99 11.33 -0.73
N LEU A 127 8.75 12.38 -1.08
CA LEU A 127 9.60 12.40 -2.27
C LEU A 127 10.67 11.30 -2.24
N GLN A 128 11.40 11.16 -1.12
CA GLN A 128 12.42 10.12 -0.97
C GLN A 128 11.83 8.71 -1.13
N LEU A 129 10.72 8.43 -0.45
CA LEU A 129 10.04 7.13 -0.53
C LEU A 129 9.46 6.87 -1.93
N CYS A 130 8.98 7.90 -2.62
CA CYS A 130 8.46 7.78 -3.97
C CYS A 130 9.58 7.50 -4.99
N LEU A 131 10.76 8.11 -4.80
CA LEU A 131 11.95 7.83 -5.61
C LEU A 131 12.44 6.39 -5.42
N ASP A 132 12.48 5.89 -4.18
CA ASP A 132 12.77 4.48 -3.89
C ASP A 132 11.80 3.55 -4.65
N ALA A 133 10.50 3.82 -4.56
CA ALA A 133 9.48 3.03 -5.24
C ALA A 133 9.67 3.03 -6.76
N TYR A 134 9.92 4.20 -7.34
CA TYR A 134 10.20 4.37 -8.77
C TYR A 134 11.39 3.53 -9.21
N GLN A 135 12.49 3.52 -8.45
CA GLN A 135 13.66 2.69 -8.76
C GLN A 135 13.34 1.19 -8.72
N TYR A 136 12.58 0.72 -7.74
CA TYR A 136 12.17 -0.69 -7.69
C TYR A 136 11.24 -1.08 -8.83
N TYR A 137 10.29 -0.23 -9.24
CA TYR A 137 9.46 -0.50 -10.41
C TYR A 137 10.28 -0.52 -11.72
N ARG A 138 11.33 0.29 -11.82
CA ARG A 138 12.29 0.23 -12.94
C ARG A 138 13.05 -1.10 -12.98
N LEU A 139 13.51 -1.59 -11.83
CA LEU A 139 14.18 -2.90 -11.73
C LEU A 139 13.25 -4.06 -12.14
N ASN A 140 11.96 -3.96 -11.82
CA ASN A 140 10.96 -4.95 -12.21
C ASN A 140 10.42 -4.81 -13.64
N HIS A 141 10.86 -3.79 -14.39
CA HIS A 141 10.30 -3.44 -15.71
C HIS A 141 8.76 -3.24 -15.70
N ASP A 142 8.21 -2.76 -14.58
CA ASP A 142 6.78 -2.53 -14.40
C ASP A 142 6.38 -1.15 -14.93
N ALA A 143 5.99 -1.08 -16.20
CA ALA A 143 5.59 0.17 -16.86
C ALA A 143 4.44 0.91 -16.12
N SER A 144 3.48 0.17 -15.56
CA SER A 144 2.36 0.73 -14.80
C SER A 144 2.85 1.38 -13.51
N GLY A 145 3.68 0.66 -12.74
CA GLY A 145 4.27 1.18 -11.51
C GLY A 145 5.20 2.37 -11.74
N ILE A 146 5.99 2.35 -12.82
CA ILE A 146 6.84 3.48 -13.22
C ILE A 146 5.97 4.70 -13.56
N ALA A 147 4.90 4.53 -14.34
CA ALA A 147 4.02 5.62 -14.71
C ALA A 147 3.35 6.26 -13.48
N GLU A 148 2.83 5.43 -12.58
CA GLU A 148 2.13 5.91 -11.38
C GLU A 148 3.07 6.62 -10.41
N THR A 149 4.28 6.08 -10.18
CA THR A 149 5.30 6.73 -9.35
C THR A 149 5.84 8.00 -9.98
N ALA A 150 6.14 8.01 -11.28
CA ALA A 150 6.58 9.21 -11.99
C ALA A 150 5.54 10.33 -11.91
N ASN A 151 4.24 10.01 -12.05
CA ASN A 151 3.17 10.99 -11.89
C ASN A 151 3.18 11.61 -10.48
N ARG A 152 3.38 10.79 -9.43
CA ARG A 152 3.49 11.29 -8.05
C ARG A 152 4.74 12.12 -7.81
N LEU A 153 5.88 11.72 -8.39
CA LEU A 153 7.10 12.51 -8.35
C LEU A 153 6.90 13.88 -9.00
N GLY A 154 6.20 13.93 -10.13
CA GLY A 154 5.82 15.19 -10.80
C GLY A 154 5.11 16.14 -9.84
N GLY A 155 4.03 15.68 -9.21
CA GLY A 155 3.28 16.48 -8.23
C GLY A 155 4.10 16.87 -6.99
N LEU A 156 4.95 15.99 -6.47
CA LEU A 156 5.81 16.28 -5.32
C LEU A 156 6.86 17.35 -5.65
N TYR A 157 7.52 17.25 -6.81
CA TYR A 157 8.48 18.28 -7.23
C TYR A 157 7.81 19.63 -7.48
N LEU A 158 6.58 19.65 -8.01
CA LEU A 158 5.83 20.88 -8.17
C LEU A 158 5.55 21.57 -6.82
N ILE A 159 5.11 20.80 -5.80
CA ILE A 159 4.86 21.31 -4.45
C ILE A 159 6.16 21.86 -3.82
N LEU A 160 7.28 21.20 -4.07
CA LEU A 160 8.61 21.61 -3.58
C LEU A 160 9.27 22.71 -4.44
N GLY A 161 8.59 23.21 -5.48
CA GLY A 161 9.04 24.34 -6.30
C GLY A 161 9.97 24.00 -7.47
N ASP A 162 10.24 22.72 -7.75
CA ASP A 162 11.07 22.27 -8.87
C ASP A 162 10.20 21.94 -10.10
N SER A 163 9.77 22.98 -10.80
CA SER A 163 8.90 22.87 -11.98
C SER A 163 9.57 22.12 -13.15
N ILE A 164 10.90 22.16 -13.25
CA ILE A 164 11.66 21.48 -14.30
C ILE A 164 11.58 19.96 -14.09
N LYS A 165 11.88 19.48 -12.88
CA LYS A 165 11.75 18.04 -12.57
C LYS A 165 10.30 17.60 -12.63
N SER A 166 9.37 18.44 -12.15
CA SER A 166 7.94 18.16 -12.28
C SER A 166 7.56 17.84 -13.73
N ALA A 167 7.87 18.73 -14.67
CA ALA A 167 7.55 18.55 -16.08
C ALA A 167 8.25 17.32 -16.69
N SER A 168 9.50 17.05 -16.29
CA SER A 168 10.24 15.86 -16.73
C SER A 168 9.53 14.57 -16.30
N PHE A 169 9.15 14.47 -15.03
CA PHE A 169 8.47 13.30 -14.49
C PHE A 169 7.05 13.13 -15.04
N SER A 170 6.29 14.22 -15.24
CA SER A 170 4.97 14.14 -15.89
C SER A 170 5.07 13.61 -17.33
N ARG A 171 6.08 14.04 -18.09
CA ARG A 171 6.33 13.52 -19.45
C ARG A 171 6.67 12.04 -19.43
N GLU A 172 7.54 11.62 -18.52
CA GLU A 172 7.88 10.20 -18.37
C GLU A 172 6.66 9.38 -17.95
N ALA A 173 5.85 9.87 -17.01
CA ALA A 173 4.63 9.20 -16.55
C ALA A 173 3.68 8.94 -17.72
N HIS A 174 3.47 9.93 -18.59
CA HIS A 174 2.68 9.76 -19.80
C HIS A 174 3.29 8.71 -20.75
N GLN A 175 4.58 8.81 -21.07
CA GLN A 175 5.26 7.85 -21.95
C GLN A 175 5.20 6.40 -21.44
N GLN A 176 5.33 6.19 -20.13
CA GLN A 176 5.25 4.86 -19.51
C GLN A 176 3.81 4.35 -19.44
N SER A 177 2.83 5.25 -19.24
CA SER A 177 1.41 4.90 -19.28
C SER A 177 0.98 4.36 -20.65
N LEU A 178 1.51 4.90 -21.75
CA LEU A 178 1.24 4.38 -23.10
C LEU A 178 1.84 2.98 -23.34
N LYS A 179 2.92 2.63 -22.65
CA LYS A 179 3.48 1.28 -22.65
C LYS A 179 2.69 0.33 -21.76
N SER A 180 2.01 0.86 -20.75
CA SER A 180 1.10 0.09 -19.91
C SER A 180 -0.18 -0.25 -20.70
N ARG A 181 -0.69 -1.47 -20.51
CA ARG A 181 -2.04 -1.86 -21.00
C ARG A 181 -3.15 -1.44 -20.01
N ASP A 182 -2.89 -0.46 -19.16
CA ASP A 182 -3.80 0.00 -18.11
C ASP A 182 -4.40 1.37 -18.47
N GLU A 183 -5.65 1.35 -18.95
CA GLU A 183 -6.38 2.56 -19.35
C GLU A 183 -6.57 3.55 -18.20
N ARG A 184 -6.70 3.09 -16.95
CA ARG A 184 -6.85 3.96 -15.79
C ARG A 184 -5.58 4.78 -15.55
N ILE A 185 -4.42 4.14 -15.70
CA ILE A 185 -3.12 4.83 -15.53
C ILE A 185 -2.92 5.83 -16.67
N GLN A 186 -3.29 5.48 -17.90
CA GLN A 186 -3.24 6.40 -19.04
C GLN A 186 -4.07 7.67 -18.79
N LEU A 187 -5.31 7.54 -18.33
CA LEU A 187 -6.16 8.68 -17.97
C LEU A 187 -5.56 9.53 -16.84
N THR A 188 -5.00 8.87 -15.81
CA THR A 188 -4.40 9.56 -14.66
C THR A 188 -3.19 10.40 -15.09
N CYS A 189 -2.32 9.85 -15.93
CA CYS A 189 -1.13 10.55 -16.43
C CYS A 189 -1.46 11.60 -17.49
N LEU A 190 -2.54 11.42 -18.26
CA LEU A 190 -3.00 12.41 -19.24
C LEU A 190 -3.43 13.71 -18.54
N ASN A 191 -4.21 13.60 -17.46
CA ASN A 191 -4.68 14.77 -16.68
C ASN A 191 -3.55 15.53 -15.98
N ALA A 192 -2.39 14.89 -15.76
CA ALA A 192 -1.22 15.53 -15.16
C ALA A 192 -0.31 16.21 -16.20
N PHE A 193 -0.58 16.01 -17.48
CA PHE A 193 0.18 16.55 -18.61
C PHE A 193 -0.58 17.67 -19.34
N GLY A 194 -1.91 17.58 -19.44
CA GLY A 194 -2.78 18.60 -20.02
C GLY A 194 -3.16 19.70 -19.02
#